data_AF-A0A4Q7E8B2-F1
#
_entry.id   AF-A0A4Q7E8B2-F1
#
_cell.length_a   1.000
_cell.length_b   1.000
_cell.length_c   1.000
_cell.angle_alpha   90.00
_cell.angle_beta   90.00
_cell.angle_gamma   90.00
#
_symmetry.space_group_name_H-M   'P 1'
#
loop_
_entity.id
_entity.type
_entity.pdbx_description
1 polymer ?
#
loop_
_entity_poly.entity_id
_entity_poly.type
_entity_poly.pdbx_seq_one_letter_code
_entity_poly.pdbx_strand_id
1 'polypeptide(L)'
;MNPKLEALFDEPEKGYLQADELNALSQFVSSLPERINFYQRLRNEEVTLMQSVADALQKQFPQESEEKLKRSLQNGILMVRYAAMAMLTDDIDMVTKRLEGWLPEIVEAYNTQAIDIALYQLIKTQFAGRFSPAQMALLTPGLDAAERLIAGGQLNDESAEAITSESLIGLF
;
A
#
# COMPACT_ATOMS: atom_id res chain seq x y z
N MET A 1 11.78 -9.58 -3.32
CA MET A 1 12.81 -8.52 -3.35
C MET A 1 12.44 -7.63 -4.54
N ASN A 2 13.15 -6.56 -4.93
CA ASN A 2 12.66 -5.70 -6.03
C ASN A 2 12.55 -6.55 -7.33
N PRO A 3 11.35 -6.87 -7.85
CA PRO A 3 11.22 -7.87 -8.92
C PRO A 3 11.90 -7.42 -10.21
N LYS A 4 11.99 -6.11 -10.44
CA LYS A 4 12.70 -5.55 -11.59
C LYS A 4 14.20 -5.81 -11.48
N LEU A 5 14.77 -5.72 -10.28
CA LEU A 5 16.17 -6.06 -10.05
C LEU A 5 16.41 -7.57 -10.06
N GLU A 6 15.48 -8.38 -9.58
CA GLU A 6 15.55 -9.84 -9.69
C GLU A 6 15.68 -10.24 -11.16
N ALA A 7 14.82 -9.70 -12.02
CA ALA A 7 14.82 -9.96 -13.46
C ALA A 7 16.13 -9.59 -14.18
N LEU A 8 16.89 -8.59 -13.68
CA LEU A 8 18.19 -8.23 -14.26
C LEU A 8 19.23 -9.37 -14.15
N PHE A 9 19.04 -10.28 -13.20
CA PHE A 9 19.99 -11.37 -12.93
C PHE A 9 19.51 -12.73 -13.44
N ASP A 10 18.31 -12.82 -14.01
CA ASP A 10 17.68 -14.08 -14.41
C ASP A 10 18.19 -14.61 -15.77
N GLU A 11 18.87 -13.79 -16.56
CA GLU A 11 19.38 -14.16 -17.90
C GLU A 11 20.88 -13.89 -18.05
N PRO A 12 21.75 -14.64 -17.33
CA PRO A 12 23.20 -14.44 -17.37
C PRO A 12 23.81 -14.68 -18.76
N GLU A 13 23.09 -15.39 -19.64
CA GLU A 13 23.49 -15.64 -21.02
C GLU A 13 23.44 -14.38 -21.92
N LYS A 14 22.71 -13.33 -21.51
CA LYS A 14 22.60 -12.06 -22.25
C LYS A 14 23.86 -11.20 -22.19
N GLY A 15 24.85 -11.60 -21.38
CA GLY A 15 26.10 -10.87 -21.17
C GLY A 15 26.03 -9.96 -19.95
N TYR A 16 26.94 -8.98 -19.90
CA TYR A 16 26.94 -7.99 -18.82
C TYR A 16 25.72 -7.05 -18.92
N LEU A 17 25.31 -6.51 -17.76
CA LEU A 17 24.25 -5.50 -17.69
C LEU A 17 24.57 -4.32 -18.60
N GLN A 18 23.57 -3.91 -19.38
CA GLN A 18 23.61 -2.76 -20.26
C GLN A 18 23.46 -1.45 -19.47
N ALA A 19 23.71 -0.32 -20.13
CA ALA A 19 23.68 0.99 -19.49
C ALA A 19 22.34 1.30 -18.80
N ASP A 20 21.22 0.93 -19.43
CA ASP A 20 19.88 1.16 -18.88
C ASP A 20 19.60 0.30 -17.64
N GLU A 21 20.09 -0.94 -17.62
CA GLU A 21 19.95 -1.89 -16.51
C GLU A 21 20.80 -1.46 -15.31
N LEU A 22 22.03 -1.00 -15.57
CA LEU A 22 22.91 -0.40 -14.55
C LEU A 22 22.30 0.88 -13.98
N ASN A 23 21.67 1.70 -14.82
CA ASN A 23 20.99 2.91 -14.38
C ASN A 23 19.79 2.58 -13.47
N ALA A 24 18.98 1.58 -13.82
CA ALA A 24 17.86 1.12 -12.98
C ALA A 24 18.35 0.64 -11.59
N LEU A 25 19.42 -0.16 -11.56
CA LEU A 25 20.04 -0.60 -10.31
C LEU A 25 20.55 0.60 -9.48
N SER A 26 21.26 1.53 -10.11
CA SER A 26 21.78 2.73 -9.44
C SER A 26 20.67 3.61 -8.87
N GLN A 27 19.57 3.80 -9.59
CA GLN A 27 18.41 4.55 -9.11
C GLN A 27 17.79 3.90 -7.88
N PHE A 28 17.59 2.58 -7.90
CA PHE A 28 17.06 1.87 -6.74
C PHE A 28 17.98 2.02 -5.52
N VAL A 29 19.28 1.74 -5.67
CA VAL A 29 20.26 1.88 -4.58
C VAL A 29 20.30 3.31 -4.03
N SER A 30 20.22 4.31 -4.91
CA SER A 30 20.22 5.72 -4.52
C SER A 30 18.94 6.13 -3.76
N SER A 31 17.83 5.42 -3.96
CA SER A 31 16.57 5.66 -3.23
C SER A 31 16.52 5.00 -1.84
N LEU A 32 17.39 4.00 -1.58
CA LEU A 32 17.35 3.23 -0.33
C LEU A 32 17.51 4.07 0.94
N PRO A 33 18.39 5.09 1.03
CA PRO A 33 18.50 5.89 2.24
C PRO A 33 17.18 6.55 2.64
N GLU A 34 16.42 7.09 1.68
CA GLU A 34 15.13 7.71 1.95
C GLU A 34 14.09 6.67 2.42
N ARG A 35 13.99 5.54 1.69
CA ARG A 35 13.05 4.45 2.02
C ARG A 35 13.35 3.84 3.40
N ILE A 36 14.63 3.62 3.73
CA ILE A 36 15.07 3.10 5.04
C ILE A 36 14.73 4.09 6.14
N ASN A 37 15.07 5.37 5.98
CA ASN A 37 14.78 6.39 6.97
C ASN A 37 13.27 6.51 7.23
N PHE A 38 12.46 6.47 6.17
CA PHE A 38 11.01 6.53 6.31
C PHE A 38 10.44 5.26 6.95
N TYR A 39 10.91 4.07 6.55
CA TYR A 39 10.53 2.80 7.18
C TYR A 39 10.83 2.79 8.68
N GLN A 40 12.03 3.23 9.07
CA GLN A 40 12.42 3.34 10.47
C GLN A 40 11.52 4.29 11.25
N ARG A 41 11.22 5.46 10.67
CA ARG A 41 10.31 6.43 11.27
C ARG A 41 8.91 5.84 11.46
N LEU A 42 8.35 5.21 10.42
CA LEU A 42 7.05 4.54 10.48
C LEU A 42 7.02 3.49 11.60
N ARG A 43 8.03 2.62 11.68
CA ARG A 43 8.17 1.60 12.72
C ARG A 43 8.25 2.22 14.12
N ASN A 44 9.03 3.28 14.28
CA ASN A 44 9.22 3.91 15.59
C ASN A 44 7.98 4.69 16.05
N GLU A 45 7.17 5.20 15.12
CA GLU A 45 5.94 5.96 15.41
C GLU A 45 4.66 5.09 15.33
N GLU A 46 4.76 3.79 14.99
CA GLU A 46 3.62 2.90 14.68
C GLU A 46 2.56 2.92 15.78
N VAL A 47 2.97 2.77 17.04
CA VAL A 47 2.03 2.75 18.18
C VAL A 47 1.29 4.07 18.31
N THR A 48 2.00 5.20 18.22
CA THR A 48 1.40 6.53 18.35
C THR A 48 0.45 6.83 17.20
N LEU A 49 0.85 6.50 15.97
CA LEU A 49 0.02 6.65 14.76
C LEU A 49 -1.24 5.80 14.82
N MET A 50 -1.10 4.53 15.18
CA MET A 50 -2.23 3.60 15.20
C MET A 50 -3.15 3.85 16.39
N GLN A 51 -2.65 4.44 17.49
CA GLN A 51 -3.50 4.89 18.59
C GLN A 51 -4.42 6.03 18.16
N SER A 52 -3.92 7.05 17.44
CA SER A 52 -4.79 8.13 16.96
C SER A 52 -5.82 7.63 15.94
N VAL A 53 -5.49 6.59 15.18
CA VAL A 53 -6.44 5.89 14.30
C VAL A 53 -7.49 5.15 15.12
N ALA A 54 -7.09 4.41 16.16
CA ALA A 54 -8.01 3.70 17.04
C ALA A 54 -9.01 4.64 17.73
N ASP A 55 -8.52 5.77 18.25
CA ASP A 55 -9.35 6.79 18.91
C ASP A 55 -10.41 7.37 17.96
N ALA A 56 -10.04 7.58 16.68
CA ALA A 56 -10.96 8.06 15.66
C ALA A 56 -11.98 6.97 15.25
N LEU A 57 -11.53 5.72 15.11
CA LEU A 57 -12.37 4.60 14.75
C LEU A 57 -13.45 4.33 15.82
N GLN A 58 -13.07 4.37 17.10
CA GLN A 58 -14.00 4.19 18.22
C GLN A 58 -15.09 5.27 18.26
N LYS A 59 -14.75 6.51 17.87
CA LYS A 59 -15.71 7.61 17.75
C LYS A 59 -16.66 7.44 16.56
N GLN A 60 -16.17 6.86 15.47
CA GLN A 60 -16.97 6.63 14.26
C GLN A 60 -17.92 5.44 14.41
N PHE A 61 -17.54 4.42 15.19
CA PHE A 61 -18.32 3.21 15.43
C PHE A 61 -18.59 2.98 16.93
N PRO A 62 -19.27 3.91 17.62
CA PRO A 62 -19.49 3.81 19.07
C PRO A 62 -20.41 2.65 19.49
N GLN A 63 -21.16 2.08 18.54
CA GLN A 63 -22.10 0.98 18.76
C GLN A 63 -21.47 -0.41 18.49
N GLU A 64 -20.31 -0.45 17.85
CA GLU A 64 -19.62 -1.71 17.55
C GLU A 64 -18.86 -2.21 18.78
N SER A 65 -18.71 -3.53 18.88
CA SER A 65 -18.00 -4.12 20.01
C SER A 65 -16.51 -3.79 19.97
N GLU A 66 -15.91 -3.60 21.15
CA GLU A 66 -14.46 -3.36 21.28
C GLU A 66 -13.64 -4.48 20.61
N GLU A 67 -14.10 -5.74 20.70
CA GLU A 67 -13.43 -6.87 20.06
C GLU A 67 -13.38 -6.72 18.54
N LYS A 68 -14.49 -6.28 17.92
CA LYS A 68 -14.59 -6.10 16.47
C LYS A 68 -13.68 -4.98 15.98
N LEU A 69 -13.69 -3.84 16.70
CA LEU A 69 -12.81 -2.71 16.41
C LEU A 69 -11.33 -3.06 16.59
N LYS A 70 -11.00 -3.79 17.66
CA LYS A 70 -9.63 -4.25 17.92
C LYS A 70 -9.15 -5.20 16.83
N ARG A 71 -10.01 -6.11 16.34
CA ARG A 71 -9.66 -7.03 15.25
C ARG A 71 -9.37 -6.28 13.96
N SER A 72 -10.24 -5.35 13.56
CA SER A 72 -9.99 -4.47 12.41
C SER A 72 -8.68 -3.70 12.56
N LEU A 73 -8.42 -3.13 13.74
CA LEU A 73 -7.17 -2.40 14.01
C LEU A 73 -5.93 -3.28 13.88
N GLN A 74 -5.98 -4.54 14.37
CA GLN A 74 -4.89 -5.50 14.22
C GLN A 74 -4.60 -5.81 12.75
N ASN A 75 -5.65 -6.00 11.94
CA ASN A 75 -5.52 -6.16 10.50
C ASN A 75 -4.91 -4.88 9.87
N GLY A 76 -5.38 -3.70 10.30
CA GLY A 76 -4.82 -2.39 9.92
C GLY A 76 -3.32 -2.28 10.12
N ILE A 77 -2.82 -2.69 11.29
CA ILE A 77 -1.38 -2.69 11.60
C ILE A 77 -0.62 -3.61 10.63
N LEU A 78 -1.14 -4.82 10.38
CA LEU A 78 -0.50 -5.75 9.44
C LEU A 78 -0.45 -5.17 8.03
N MET A 79 -1.53 -4.56 7.55
CA MET A 79 -1.58 -3.90 6.24
C MET A 79 -0.54 -2.78 6.13
N VAL A 80 -0.44 -1.91 7.14
CA VAL A 80 0.57 -0.84 7.18
C VAL A 80 1.99 -1.42 7.12
N ARG A 81 2.26 -2.50 7.85
CA ARG A 81 3.57 -3.18 7.82
C ARG A 81 3.88 -3.77 6.45
N TYR A 82 2.92 -4.41 5.80
CA TYR A 82 3.10 -4.94 4.44
C TYR A 82 3.33 -3.82 3.43
N ALA A 83 2.58 -2.72 3.50
CA ALA A 83 2.81 -1.54 2.67
C ALA A 83 4.21 -0.94 2.89
N ALA A 84 4.67 -0.86 4.14
CA ALA A 84 6.00 -0.38 4.47
C ALA A 84 7.12 -1.30 3.94
N MET A 85 6.92 -2.63 4.02
CA MET A 85 7.87 -3.58 3.45
C MET A 85 7.89 -3.49 1.92
N ALA A 86 6.73 -3.41 1.27
CA ALA A 86 6.61 -3.24 -0.18
C ALA A 86 7.27 -1.95 -0.66
N MET A 87 7.10 -0.86 0.08
CA MET A 87 7.83 0.39 -0.13
C MET A 87 9.33 0.18 -0.01
N LEU A 88 9.81 -0.52 1.02
CA LEU A 88 11.24 -0.73 1.23
C LEU A 88 11.86 -1.59 0.11
N THR A 89 11.14 -2.59 -0.37
CA THR A 89 11.60 -3.52 -1.42
C THR A 89 11.24 -3.07 -2.82
N ASP A 90 10.47 -1.99 -2.98
CA ASP A 90 9.89 -1.54 -4.26
C ASP A 90 9.12 -2.66 -4.98
N ASP A 91 8.31 -3.40 -4.20
CA ASP A 91 7.55 -4.58 -4.63
C ASP A 91 6.11 -4.46 -4.10
N ILE A 92 5.25 -3.74 -4.83
CA ILE A 92 3.85 -3.53 -4.43
C ILE A 92 3.05 -4.83 -4.51
N ASP A 93 3.34 -5.69 -5.48
CA ASP A 93 2.66 -6.98 -5.68
C ASP A 93 2.81 -7.90 -4.47
N MET A 94 3.88 -7.74 -3.70
CA MET A 94 4.04 -8.43 -2.43
C MET A 94 2.87 -8.16 -1.47
N VAL A 95 2.29 -6.96 -1.44
CA VAL A 95 1.16 -6.67 -0.55
C VAL A 95 -0.01 -7.58 -0.89
N THR A 96 -0.40 -7.61 -2.18
CA THR A 96 -1.50 -8.44 -2.67
C THR A 96 -1.22 -9.91 -2.35
N LYS A 97 -0.06 -10.44 -2.76
CA LYS A 97 0.34 -11.84 -2.51
C LYS A 97 0.32 -12.25 -1.04
N ARG A 98 0.62 -11.31 -0.13
CA ARG A 98 0.67 -11.57 1.32
C ARG A 98 -0.68 -11.47 2.01
N LEU A 99 -1.62 -10.73 1.43
CA LEU A 99 -2.90 -10.41 2.06
C LEU A 99 -4.08 -11.14 1.42
N GLU A 100 -4.02 -11.45 0.12
CA GLU A 100 -5.14 -12.03 -0.63
C GLU A 100 -5.64 -13.36 -0.05
N GLY A 101 -4.73 -14.17 0.50
CA GLY A 101 -5.06 -15.48 1.04
C GLY A 101 -5.68 -15.49 2.44
N TRP A 102 -5.90 -14.33 3.08
CA TRP A 102 -6.51 -14.31 4.42
C TRP A 102 -7.32 -13.04 4.73
N LEU A 103 -6.95 -11.88 4.17
CA LEU A 103 -7.59 -10.61 4.53
C LEU A 103 -9.07 -10.59 4.14
N PRO A 104 -9.47 -10.94 2.90
CA PRO A 104 -10.89 -11.00 2.54
C PRO A 104 -11.68 -11.97 3.41
N GLU A 105 -11.11 -13.15 3.71
CA GLU A 105 -11.75 -14.18 4.53
C GLU A 105 -12.02 -13.70 5.96
N ILE A 106 -11.06 -13.01 6.59
CA ILE A 106 -11.24 -12.45 7.93
C ILE A 106 -12.27 -11.32 7.91
N VAL A 107 -12.23 -10.44 6.90
CA VAL A 107 -13.20 -9.35 6.75
C VAL A 107 -14.63 -9.88 6.62
N GLU A 108 -14.81 -10.92 5.81
CA GLU A 108 -16.10 -11.59 5.60
C GLU A 108 -16.55 -12.32 6.87
N ALA A 109 -15.69 -13.17 7.45
CA ALA A 109 -16.02 -14.00 8.60
C ALA A 109 -16.47 -13.19 9.83
N TYR A 110 -15.94 -11.97 10.00
CA TYR A 110 -16.29 -11.09 11.12
C TYR A 110 -17.21 -9.92 10.72
N ASN A 111 -17.63 -9.86 9.45
CA ASN A 111 -18.47 -8.79 8.91
C ASN A 111 -17.95 -7.39 9.29
N THR A 112 -16.65 -7.17 9.04
CA THR A 112 -15.93 -5.94 9.42
C THR A 112 -15.71 -4.97 8.26
N GLN A 113 -16.17 -5.28 7.05
CA GLN A 113 -15.87 -4.52 5.83
C GLN A 113 -16.06 -3.00 5.98
N ALA A 114 -17.19 -2.55 6.52
CA ALA A 114 -17.45 -1.12 6.72
C ALA A 114 -16.47 -0.47 7.72
N ILE A 115 -16.06 -1.20 8.75
CA ILE A 115 -15.07 -0.76 9.74
C ILE A 115 -13.69 -0.69 9.08
N ASP A 116 -13.31 -1.71 8.31
CA ASP A 116 -11.99 -1.81 7.67
C ASP A 116 -11.79 -0.74 6.58
N ILE A 117 -12.82 -0.44 5.79
CA ILE A 117 -12.81 0.68 4.83
C ILE A 117 -12.61 2.02 5.57
N ALA A 118 -13.38 2.27 6.63
CA ALA A 118 -13.25 3.49 7.41
C ALA A 118 -11.89 3.60 8.10
N LEU A 119 -11.40 2.50 8.68
CA LEU A 119 -10.07 2.39 9.28
C LEU A 119 -8.99 2.77 8.27
N TYR A 120 -9.09 2.27 7.04
CA TYR A 120 -8.11 2.55 6.01
C TYR A 120 -8.09 4.04 5.59
N GLN A 121 -9.26 4.65 5.46
CA GLN A 121 -9.36 6.09 5.19
C GLN A 121 -8.81 6.94 6.35
N LEU A 122 -9.02 6.51 7.60
CA LEU A 122 -8.42 7.13 8.78
C LEU A 122 -6.90 7.01 8.76
N ILE A 123 -6.34 5.84 8.41
CA ILE A 123 -4.89 5.64 8.26
C ILE A 123 -4.32 6.63 7.23
N LYS A 124 -4.89 6.67 6.01
CA LYS A 124 -4.42 7.60 4.96
C LYS A 124 -4.44 9.06 5.42
N THR A 125 -5.56 9.47 6.02
CA THR A 125 -5.76 10.85 6.46
C THR A 125 -4.78 11.25 7.57
N GLN A 126 -4.64 10.41 8.60
CA GLN A 126 -3.79 10.73 9.73
C GLN A 126 -2.31 10.68 9.37
N PHE A 127 -1.91 9.74 8.51
CA PHE A 127 -0.52 9.63 8.06
C PHE A 127 -0.14 10.81 7.17
N ALA A 128 -1.05 11.28 6.31
CA ALA A 128 -0.86 12.50 5.51
C ALA A 128 -0.69 13.76 6.38
N GLY A 129 -1.26 13.79 7.59
CA GLY A 129 -1.01 14.87 8.56
C GLY A 129 0.35 14.79 9.27
N ARG A 130 1.06 13.65 9.16
CA ARG A 130 2.30 13.37 9.91
C ARG A 130 3.54 13.27 9.02
N PHE A 131 3.35 12.87 7.76
CA PHE A 131 4.39 12.62 6.78
C PHE A 131 4.32 13.59 5.61
N SER A 132 5.46 13.78 4.92
CA SER A 132 5.48 14.63 3.74
C SER A 132 4.71 13.98 2.57
N PRO A 133 4.29 14.77 1.56
CA PRO A 133 3.68 14.21 0.35
C PRO A 133 4.58 13.18 -0.36
N ALA A 134 5.90 13.39 -0.37
CA ALA A 134 6.86 12.44 -0.94
C ALA A 134 6.89 11.11 -0.17
N GLN A 135 6.87 11.17 1.16
CA GLN A 135 6.77 9.97 2.01
C GLN A 135 5.45 9.25 1.78
N MET A 136 4.33 9.99 1.70
CA MET A 136 3.04 9.38 1.41
C MET A 136 3.01 8.74 0.01
N ALA A 137 3.62 9.36 -1.00
CA ALA A 137 3.71 8.78 -2.35
C ALA A 137 4.45 7.43 -2.38
N LEU A 138 5.39 7.21 -1.45
CA LEU A 138 6.09 5.94 -1.28
C LEU A 138 5.22 4.85 -0.61
N LEU A 139 4.34 5.24 0.33
CA LEU A 139 3.56 4.30 1.15
C LEU A 139 2.17 3.99 0.57
N THR A 140 1.50 5.00 0.01
CA THR A 140 0.12 4.92 -0.49
C THR A 140 -0.12 3.78 -1.48
N PRO A 141 0.77 3.48 -2.45
CA PRO A 141 0.52 2.38 -3.38
C PRO A 141 0.35 1.02 -2.69
N GLY A 142 1.15 0.75 -1.65
CA GLY A 142 1.04 -0.48 -0.86
C GLY A 142 -0.20 -0.50 0.02
N LEU A 143 -0.57 0.66 0.59
CA LEU A 143 -1.82 0.80 1.32
C LEU A 143 -3.01 0.53 0.38
N ASP A 144 -3.04 1.10 -0.82
CA ASP A 144 -4.19 1.01 -1.74
C ASP A 144 -4.33 -0.42 -2.29
N ALA A 145 -3.22 -1.15 -2.45
CA ALA A 145 -3.25 -2.57 -2.75
C ALA A 145 -3.99 -3.38 -1.68
N ALA A 146 -3.83 -3.04 -0.40
CA ALA A 146 -4.56 -3.69 0.69
C ALA A 146 -6.05 -3.28 0.72
N GLU A 147 -6.38 -2.00 0.49
CA GLU A 147 -7.78 -1.52 0.42
C GLU A 147 -8.58 -2.24 -0.67
N ARG A 148 -7.98 -2.46 -1.85
CA ARG A 148 -8.62 -3.18 -2.97
C ARG A 148 -9.07 -4.59 -2.58
N LEU A 149 -8.32 -5.29 -1.75
CA LEU A 149 -8.68 -6.63 -1.28
C LEU A 149 -9.90 -6.62 -0.37
N ILE A 150 -10.06 -5.58 0.44
CA ILE A 150 -11.21 -5.39 1.34
C ILE A 150 -12.45 -4.94 0.55
N ALA A 151 -12.27 -4.09 -0.45
CA ALA A 151 -13.34 -3.58 -1.30
C ALA A 151 -13.86 -4.62 -2.31
N GLY A 152 -13.29 -5.82 -2.38
CA GLY A 152 -13.71 -6.88 -3.30
C GLY A 152 -13.18 -6.74 -4.73
N GLY A 153 -12.01 -6.12 -4.91
CA GLY A 153 -11.35 -5.97 -6.22
C GLY A 153 -12.00 -4.95 -7.17
N GLN A 154 -13.09 -4.30 -6.76
CA GLN A 154 -13.80 -3.28 -7.54
C GLN A 154 -13.37 -1.86 -7.17
N LEU A 155 -12.06 -1.56 -7.29
CA LEU A 155 -11.69 -0.21 -7.69
C LEU A 155 -11.46 -0.29 -9.19
N ASN A 156 -12.52 -0.02 -9.95
CA ASN A 156 -12.52 -0.02 -11.39
C ASN A 156 -11.27 0.70 -11.91
N ASP A 157 -10.64 0.06 -12.89
CA ASP A 157 -9.63 0.58 -13.81
C ASP A 157 -10.18 1.72 -14.69
N GLU A 158 -11.12 2.53 -14.17
CA GLU A 158 -11.81 3.60 -14.88
C GLU A 158 -10.91 4.84 -15.10
N SER A 159 -9.72 4.87 -14.50
CA SER A 159 -8.69 5.87 -14.81
C SER A 159 -7.74 5.43 -15.93
N ALA A 160 -7.82 4.20 -16.43
CA ALA A 160 -6.97 3.70 -17.52
C ALA A 160 -7.63 3.70 -18.92
N GLU A 161 -8.96 3.73 -19.02
CA GLU A 161 -9.67 3.72 -20.32
C GLU A 161 -10.25 5.09 -20.77
N ALA A 162 -10.17 6.14 -19.96
CA ALA A 162 -10.75 7.45 -20.33
C ALA A 162 -9.91 8.30 -21.30
N ILE A 163 -8.75 7.80 -21.76
CA ILE A 163 -7.93 8.49 -22.78
C ILE A 163 -7.53 7.48 -23.86
N THR A 164 -8.48 7.02 -24.68
CA THR A 164 -8.27 6.63 -26.09
C THR A 164 -9.56 6.08 -26.68
N SER A 165 -10.47 6.95 -27.12
CA SER A 165 -11.29 6.71 -28.34
C SER A 165 -12.26 7.84 -28.72
N GLU A 166 -12.52 8.84 -27.88
CA GLU A 166 -13.48 9.91 -28.22
C GLU A 166 -12.87 11.24 -28.69
N SER A 167 -11.55 11.38 -28.79
CA SER A 167 -10.90 12.64 -29.20
C SER A 167 -10.65 12.79 -30.71
N LEU A 168 -11.13 11.88 -31.57
CA LEU A 168 -10.84 11.91 -33.02
C LEU A 168 -12.06 11.88 -33.96
N ILE A 169 -13.27 12.16 -33.49
CA ILE A 169 -14.45 12.36 -34.36
C ILE A 169 -15.10 13.73 -34.11
N GLY A 170 -14.28 14.76 -33.97
CA GLY A 170 -14.75 16.11 -33.63
C GLY A 170 -13.95 17.28 -34.20
N LEU A 171 -13.11 17.06 -35.22
CA LEU A 171 -12.43 18.08 -36.02
C LEU A 171 -12.22 17.41 -37.40
N PHE A 172 -12.98 17.75 -38.45
CA PHE A 172 -12.61 18.80 -39.40
C PHE A 172 -11.10 19.09 -39.45
#